data_AF-A0A378B3W5-F1
#
_entry.id   AF-A0A378B3W5-F1
#
_cell.length_a   1.000
_cell.length_b   1.000
_cell.length_c   1.000
_cell.angle_alpha   90.00
_cell.angle_beta   90.00
_cell.angle_gamma   90.00
#
_symmetry.space_group_name_H-M   'P 1'
#
loop_
_entity.id
_entity.type
_entity.pdbx_description
1 polymer ?
#
loop_
_entity_poly.entity_id
_entity_poly.type
_entity_poly.pdbx_seq_one_letter_code
_entity_poly.pdbx_strand_id
1 'polypeptide(L)'
;MRSFSLPLPTLFAGFVAVLVGYASSAAIIWQAAAAAGATPGQIAGWMTALGLAMGISTLALSAWRKVPVLTAWSTPGAALLVSGLQG
;
A
#
# COMPACT_ATOMS: atom_id res chain seq x y z
N MET A 1 -23.65 9.85 20.71
CA MET A 1 -23.02 8.67 20.08
C MET A 1 -23.15 8.86 18.58
N ARG A 2 -22.05 9.06 17.83
CA ARG A 2 -22.14 9.24 16.37
C ARG A 2 -22.50 7.88 15.75
N SER A 3 -23.69 7.75 15.18
CA SER A 3 -24.05 6.54 14.43
C SER A 3 -23.06 6.36 13.30
N PHE A 4 -22.25 5.31 13.40
CA PHE A 4 -21.32 4.88 12.35
C PHE A 4 -22.15 4.23 11.25
N SER A 5 -22.87 5.04 10.47
CA SER A 5 -23.45 4.58 9.23
C SER A 5 -22.30 4.55 8.22
N LEU A 6 -21.92 3.37 7.74
CA LEU A 6 -21.00 3.18 6.62
C LEU A 6 -21.84 2.98 5.36
N PRO A 7 -22.39 4.06 4.77
CA PRO A 7 -23.14 3.91 3.54
C PRO A 7 -22.19 3.35 2.48
N LEU A 8 -22.66 2.36 1.71
CA LEU A 8 -21.90 1.71 0.64
C LEU A 8 -21.09 2.71 -0.22
N PRO A 9 -21.64 3.87 -0.65
CA PRO A 9 -20.88 4.88 -1.39
C PRO A 9 -19.62 5.39 -0.68
N THR A 10 -19.65 5.60 0.63
CA THR A 10 -18.48 6.08 1.40
C THR A 10 -17.39 5.02 1.48
N LEU A 11 -17.80 3.75 1.61
CA LEU A 11 -16.89 2.60 1.57
C LEU A 11 -16.21 2.48 0.22
N PHE A 12 -16.97 2.55 -0.88
CA PHE A 12 -16.43 2.52 -2.24
C PHE A 12 -15.55 3.73 -2.54
N ALA A 13 -15.96 4.95 -2.14
CA ALA A 13 -15.16 6.15 -2.34
C ALA A 13 -13.80 6.06 -1.61
N GLY A 14 -13.78 5.59 -0.37
CA GLY A 14 -12.55 5.35 0.39
C GLY A 14 -11.68 4.27 -0.27
N PHE A 15 -12.29 3.18 -0.73
CA PHE A 15 -11.59 2.10 -1.42
C PHE A 15 -10.94 2.57 -2.72
N VAL A 16 -11.68 3.29 -3.57
CA VAL A 16 -11.15 3.84 -4.82
C VAL A 16 -10.04 4.86 -4.55
N ALA A 17 -10.21 5.74 -3.55
CA ALA A 17 -9.17 6.70 -3.18
C ALA A 17 -7.86 6.01 -2.78
N VAL A 18 -7.93 4.92 -2.01
CA VAL A 18 -6.76 4.12 -1.63
C VAL A 18 -6.15 3.40 -2.83
N LEU A 19 -6.98 2.77 -3.69
CA LEU A 19 -6.49 2.10 -4.90
C LEU A 19 -5.78 3.06 -5.85
N VAL A 20 -6.37 4.24 -6.10
CA VAL A 20 -5.80 5.25 -6.99
C VAL A 20 -4.51 5.83 -6.40
N GLY A 21 -4.50 6.13 -5.10
CA GLY A 21 -3.29 6.59 -4.41
C GLY A 21 -2.17 5.56 -4.44
N TYR A 22 -2.50 4.29 -4.22
CA TYR A 22 -1.56 3.18 -4.30
C TYR A 22 -0.98 3.04 -5.71
N ALA A 23 -1.83 2.97 -6.74
CA ALA A 23 -1.43 2.80 -8.13
C ALA A 23 -0.52 3.93 -8.63
N SER A 24 -0.77 5.18 -8.19
CA SER A 24 0.05 6.34 -8.57
C SER A 24 1.50 6.21 -8.07
N SER A 25 1.70 5.80 -6.82
CA SER A 25 3.06 5.62 -6.27
C SER A 25 3.74 4.33 -6.73
N ALA A 26 2.96 3.26 -6.93
CA ALA A 26 3.45 1.95 -7.39
C ALA A 26 4.00 2.01 -8.81
N ALA A 27 3.47 2.86 -9.68
CA ALA A 27 3.94 3.03 -11.06
C ALA A 27 5.43 3.41 -11.14
N ILE A 28 5.91 4.27 -10.22
CA ILE A 28 7.32 4.70 -10.19
C ILE A 28 8.22 3.52 -9.79
N ILE A 29 7.81 2.75 -8.79
CA ILE A 29 8.54 1.56 -8.33
C ILE A 29 8.52 0.45 -9.39
N TRP A 30 7.42 0.31 -10.12
CA TRP A 30 7.32 -0.61 -11.25
C TRP A 30 8.35 -0.28 -12.33
N GLN A 31 8.48 0.99 -12.72
CA GLN A 31 9.48 1.41 -13.68
C GLN A 31 10.91 1.16 -13.18
N ALA A 32 11.19 1.46 -11.91
CA ALA A 32 12.50 1.21 -11.31
C ALA A 32 12.84 -0.29 -11.24
N ALA A 33 11.88 -1.14 -10.84
CA ALA A 33 12.08 -2.58 -10.76
C ALA A 33 12.18 -3.24 -12.15
N ALA A 34 11.42 -2.76 -13.13
CA ALA A 34 11.55 -3.19 -14.51
C ALA A 34 12.93 -2.82 -15.09
N ALA A 35 13.45 -1.63 -14.77
CA ALA A 35 14.81 -1.22 -15.14
C ALA A 35 15.90 -2.06 -14.45
N ALA A 36 15.62 -2.60 -13.26
CA ALA A 36 16.49 -3.53 -12.54
C ALA A 36 16.41 -4.99 -13.06
N GLY A 37 15.61 -5.26 -14.10
CA GLY A 37 15.48 -6.59 -14.70
C GLY A 37 14.51 -7.54 -13.99
N ALA A 38 13.70 -7.05 -13.05
CA ALA A 38 12.68 -7.87 -12.39
C ALA A 38 11.54 -8.22 -13.35
N THR A 39 11.04 -9.45 -13.28
CA THR A 39 9.94 -9.88 -14.15
C THR A 39 8.61 -9.24 -13.72
N PRO A 40 7.69 -8.95 -14.65
CA PRO A 40 6.38 -8.37 -14.32
C PRO A 40 5.59 -9.19 -13.29
N GLY A 41 5.72 -10.53 -13.31
CA GLY A 41 5.07 -11.41 -12.34
C GLY A 41 5.62 -11.24 -10.92
N GLN A 42 6.93 -11.07 -10.76
CA GLN A 42 7.55 -10.82 -9.45
C GLN A 42 7.16 -9.45 -8.89
N ILE A 43 7.19 -8.40 -9.73
CA ILE A 43 6.81 -7.04 -9.33
C ILE A 43 5.33 -7.03 -8.91
N ALA A 44 4.44 -7.62 -9.71
CA ALA A 44 3.02 -7.72 -9.37
C ALA A 44 2.77 -8.50 -8.06
N GLY A 45 3.50 -9.60 -7.84
CA GLY A 45 3.40 -10.39 -6.61
C GLY A 45 3.81 -9.59 -5.37
N TRP A 46 4.96 -8.91 -5.41
CA TRP A 46 5.44 -8.08 -4.31
C TRP A 46 4.54 -6.87 -4.04
N MET A 47 4.06 -6.21 -5.10
CA MET A 47 3.11 -5.10 -5.01
C MET A 47 1.78 -5.57 -4.40
N THR A 48 1.26 -6.73 -4.80
CA THR A 48 0.02 -7.27 -4.23
C THR A 48 0.19 -7.62 -2.76
N ALA A 49 1.30 -8.28 -2.38
CA ALA A 49 1.61 -8.60 -0.99
C ALA A 49 1.75 -7.34 -0.12
N LEU A 50 2.41 -6.30 -0.63
CA LEU A 50 2.60 -5.04 0.08
C LEU A 50 1.27 -4.29 0.28
N GLY A 51 0.44 -4.19 -0.77
CA GLY A 51 -0.89 -3.59 -0.67
C GLY A 51 -1.80 -4.30 0.33
N LEU A 52 -1.79 -5.64 0.32
CA LEU A 52 -2.51 -6.46 1.30
C LEU A 52 -2.00 -6.23 2.73
N ALA A 53 -0.68 -6.26 2.94
CA ALA A 53 -0.08 -6.04 4.26
C ALA A 53 -0.41 -4.65 4.83
N MET A 54 -0.36 -3.61 3.99
CA MET A 54 -0.73 -2.25 4.38
C MET A 54 -2.21 -2.12 4.70
N GLY A 55 -3.10 -2.71 3.88
CA GLY A 55 -4.54 -2.71 4.12
C GLY A 55 -4.90 -3.43 5.41
N ILE A 56 -4.36 -4.63 5.61
CA ILE A 56 -4.60 -5.44 6.82
C ILE A 56 -4.08 -4.72 8.06
N SER A 57 -2.85 -4.17 8.04
CA SER A 57 -2.30 -3.44 9.18
C SER A 57 -3.05 -2.16 9.49
N THR A 58 -3.47 -1.40 8.47
CA THR A 58 -4.32 -0.20 8.61
C THR A 58 -5.62 -0.55 9.33
N LEU A 59 -6.30 -1.61 8.86
CA LEU A 59 -7.56 -2.06 9.46
C LEU A 59 -7.36 -2.59 10.88
N ALA A 60 -6.37 -3.45 11.10
CA ALA A 60 -6.08 -4.04 12.40
C ALA A 60 -5.70 -2.98 13.44
N LEU A 61 -4.81 -2.05 13.09
CA LEU A 61 -4.39 -0.96 13.99
C LEU A 61 -5.52 0.02 14.25
N SER A 62 -6.32 0.35 13.22
CA SER A 62 -7.47 1.25 13.39
C SER A 62 -8.52 0.64 14.32
N ALA A 63 -8.79 -0.66 14.18
CA ALA A 63 -9.73 -1.39 15.05
C ALA A 63 -9.20 -1.51 16.48
N TRP A 64 -7.91 -1.82 16.66
CA TRP A 64 -7.32 -2.00 17.99
C TRP A 64 -7.17 -0.68 18.75
N ARG A 65 -6.67 0.36 18.08
CA ARG A 65 -6.44 1.69 18.68
C ARG A 65 -7.70 2.54 18.76
N LYS A 66 -8.81 2.11 18.13
CA LYS A 66 -10.08 2.86 18.03
C LYS A 66 -9.90 4.29 17.49
N VAL A 67 -8.88 4.50 16.67
CA VAL A 67 -8.55 5.77 15.99
C VAL A 67 -8.20 5.46 14.53
N PRO A 68 -8.43 6.37 13.58
CA PRO A 68 -8.06 6.12 12.18
C PRO A 68 -6.54 6.08 12.04
N VAL A 69 -5.99 4.89 11.76
CA VAL A 69 -4.56 4.65 11.52
C VAL A 69 -4.37 4.29 10.05
N LEU A 70 -3.47 5.00 9.35
CA LEU A 70 -3.07 4.70 7.98
C LEU A 70 -1.63 4.16 7.97
N THR A 71 -1.44 2.92 7.53
CA THR A 71 -0.10 2.39 7.29
C THR A 71 0.39 2.88 5.93
N ALA A 72 1.46 3.68 5.91
CA ALA A 72 2.12 4.13 4.69
C ALA A 72 3.42 3.34 4.49
N TRP A 73 3.81 3.11 3.23
CA TRP A 73 5.14 2.63 2.89
C TRP A 73 6.09 3.77 2.56
N SER A 74 7.38 3.50 2.62
CA SER A 74 8.44 4.47 2.31
C SER A 74 9.13 4.07 1.00
N THR A 75 8.82 4.77 -0.09
CA THR A 75 9.55 4.67 -1.36
C THR A 75 11.08 4.80 -1.17
N PRO A 76 11.62 5.76 -0.38
CA PRO A 76 13.05 5.78 -0.09
C PRO A 76 13.52 4.62 0.79
N GLY A 77 12.67 4.07 1.67
CA GLY A 77 12.99 2.87 2.45
C GLY A 77 13.20 1.62 1.57
N ALA A 78 12.40 1.46 0.51
CA ALA A 78 12.59 0.40 -0.47
C ALA A 78 13.91 0.59 -1.25
N ALA A 79 14.23 1.82 -1.65
CA ALA A 79 15.51 2.14 -2.29
C ALA A 79 16.71 1.83 -1.37
N LEU A 80 16.61 2.15 -0.08
CA LEU A 80 17.62 1.83 0.92
C LEU A 80 17.81 0.32 1.11
N LEU A 81 16.72 -0.46 1.19
CA LEU A 81 16.80 -1.92 1.30
C LEU A 81 17.50 -2.55 0.08
N VAL A 82 17.19 -2.07 -1.13
CA VAL A 82 17.87 -2.52 -2.34
C VAL A 82 19.36 -2.14 -2.31
N SER A 83 19.70 -0.93 -1.84
CA SER A 83 21.10 -0.52 -1.70
C SER A 83 21.87 -1.31 -0.64
N GLY A 84 21.20 -1.75 0.44
CA GLY A 84 21.81 -2.55 1.50
C GLY A 84 21.93 -4.05 1.20
N LEU A 85 21.24 -4.54 0.16
CA LEU A 85 21.38 -5.91 -0.35
C LEU A 85 22.59 -6.08 -1.29
N GLN A 86 23.25 -4.98 -1.68
CA GLN A 86 24.56 -5.01 -2.33
C GLN A 86 25.65 -5.17 -1.27
N GLY A 87 25.72 -6.35 -0.67
CA GLY A 87 26.80 -6.81 0.20
C GLY A 87 27.59 -7.93 -0.49
#